data_AF-A0A9P5GRL5-F1
#
_entry.id   AF-A0A9P5GRL5-F1
#
_cell.length_a   1.000
_cell.length_b   1.000
_cell.length_c   1.000
_cell.angle_alpha   90.00
_cell.angle_beta   90.00
_cell.angle_gamma   90.00
#
_symmetry.space_group_name_H-M   'P 1'
#
loop_
_entity.id
_entity.type
_entity.pdbx_description
1 polymer ?
#
loop_
_entity_poly.entity_id
_entity_poly.type
_entity_poly.pdbx_seq_one_letter_code
_entity_poly.pdbx_strand_id
1 'polypeptide(L)'
;MRQAFVATGYSGKLAEKLKTEDSEDEMVTSRILFYATYNTTLDFKDLIKSHALGENVNYQLSRHAKQFPKSGRKPLSQMDELALSDTLKLIYNISKIFPDLVTEFSPSIPHILKIICRIDIPPKPLDGLLGGLLNTLSILDLEEKKGKVFESSPLFPTFDNNCNVDKLISILDQAISTYSPKELEAAAIPLLYSLIAIHEVAPDGPREHMQLLLLPENTDRSLPIGQSETLPSKLLKLSTSHFANLKVTISELMFVLSDKDAEKLTKNIGYGFAAGFLAARGIEMPQSASEAYSAEDDPETARNPITGQRWAAEPQDSGPPMTMEEKEREAERLFVLFERAKANGLLNVENPVTQALHEGRFEELPDDTDSD
;
A
#
# COMPACT_ATOMS: atom_id res chain seq x y z
N MET A 1 -15.22 6.45 -35.59
CA MET A 1 -15.59 5.01 -35.53
C MET A 1 -16.36 4.66 -34.24
N ARG A 2 -15.84 4.91 -33.03
CA ARG A 2 -16.56 4.63 -31.77
C ARG A 2 -17.97 5.25 -31.69
N GLN A 3 -18.08 6.56 -31.91
CA GLN A 3 -19.38 7.24 -31.95
C GLN A 3 -20.27 6.75 -33.11
N ALA A 4 -19.68 6.32 -34.23
CA ALA A 4 -20.45 5.77 -35.34
C ALA A 4 -21.11 4.43 -34.96
N PHE A 5 -20.43 3.59 -34.17
CA PHE A 5 -21.04 2.39 -33.59
C PHE A 5 -22.21 2.74 -32.66
N VAL A 6 -22.03 3.70 -31.75
CA VAL A 6 -23.13 4.13 -30.85
C VAL A 6 -24.33 4.64 -31.65
N ALA A 7 -24.09 5.41 -32.72
CA ALA A 7 -25.14 5.92 -33.60
C ALA A 7 -25.93 4.83 -34.36
N THR A 8 -25.43 3.59 -34.41
CA THR A 8 -26.19 2.47 -35.02
C THR A 8 -27.36 1.99 -34.14
N GLY A 9 -27.39 2.35 -32.86
CA GLY A 9 -28.42 1.90 -31.91
C GLY A 9 -28.29 0.45 -31.45
N TYR A 10 -27.25 -0.27 -31.85
CA TYR A 10 -27.05 -1.69 -31.48
C TYR A 10 -26.37 -1.89 -30.10
N SER A 11 -26.03 -0.82 -29.38
CA SER A 11 -25.32 -0.93 -28.09
C SER A 11 -26.11 -1.71 -27.03
N GLY A 12 -27.43 -1.55 -26.97
CA GLY A 12 -28.28 -2.32 -26.06
C GLY A 12 -28.27 -3.83 -26.35
N LYS A 13 -28.47 -4.20 -27.62
CA LYS A 13 -28.37 -5.60 -28.07
C LYS A 13 -26.98 -6.19 -27.83
N LEU A 14 -25.93 -5.37 -27.95
CA LEU A 14 -24.57 -5.79 -27.65
C LEU A 14 -24.40 -6.08 -26.15
N ALA A 15 -24.93 -5.23 -25.27
CA ALA A 15 -24.92 -5.46 -23.83
C ALA A 15 -25.70 -6.73 -23.43
N GLU A 16 -26.85 -7.00 -24.05
CA GLU A 16 -27.62 -8.23 -23.84
C GLU A 16 -26.86 -9.48 -24.29
N LYS A 17 -26.16 -9.40 -25.43
CA LYS A 17 -25.32 -10.48 -25.96
C LYS A 17 -24.12 -10.82 -25.09
N LEU A 18 -23.72 -9.92 -24.17
CA LEU A 18 -22.60 -10.18 -23.28
C LEU A 18 -22.84 -11.40 -22.38
N LYS A 19 -24.10 -11.80 -22.15
CA LYS A 19 -24.42 -13.09 -21.52
C LYS A 19 -24.27 -14.22 -22.53
N THR A 20 -23.06 -14.78 -22.62
CA THR A 20 -22.71 -15.84 -23.57
C THR A 20 -21.81 -16.89 -22.90
N GLU A 21 -21.89 -18.13 -23.37
CA GLU A 21 -20.97 -19.21 -22.97
C GLU A 21 -19.73 -19.27 -23.88
N ASP A 22 -19.70 -18.48 -24.97
CA ASP A 22 -18.58 -18.42 -25.90
C ASP A 22 -17.62 -17.28 -25.52
N SER A 23 -16.34 -17.64 -25.32
CA SER A 23 -15.32 -16.71 -24.83
C SER A 23 -14.84 -15.72 -25.91
N GLU A 24 -14.97 -16.06 -27.21
CA GLU A 24 -14.64 -15.12 -28.28
C GLU A 24 -15.71 -14.02 -28.38
N ASP A 25 -16.99 -14.40 -28.33
CA ASP A 25 -18.11 -13.47 -28.27
C ASP A 25 -18.02 -12.57 -27.02
N GLU A 26 -17.70 -13.13 -25.85
CA GLU A 26 -17.46 -12.35 -24.62
C GLU A 26 -16.34 -11.32 -24.85
N MET A 27 -15.17 -11.77 -25.32
CA MET A 27 -14.01 -10.90 -25.54
C MET A 27 -14.36 -9.75 -26.49
N VAL A 28 -14.95 -10.04 -27.64
CA VAL A 28 -15.29 -9.01 -28.64
C VAL A 28 -16.34 -8.04 -28.10
N THR A 29 -17.36 -8.55 -27.43
CA THR A 29 -18.44 -7.75 -26.85
C THR A 29 -17.92 -6.83 -25.76
N SER A 30 -17.18 -7.37 -24.78
CA SER A 30 -16.55 -6.61 -23.70
C SER A 30 -15.60 -5.56 -24.25
N ARG A 31 -14.81 -5.88 -25.28
CA ARG A 31 -13.85 -4.95 -25.89
C ARG A 31 -14.54 -3.81 -26.64
N ILE A 32 -15.61 -4.07 -27.39
CA ILE A 32 -16.37 -3.02 -28.08
C ILE A 32 -17.01 -2.08 -27.05
N LEU A 33 -17.66 -2.62 -26.02
CA LEU A 33 -18.25 -1.82 -24.94
C LEU A 33 -17.18 -1.03 -24.18
N PHE A 34 -16.02 -1.63 -23.91
CA PHE A 34 -14.89 -0.96 -23.28
C PHE A 34 -14.43 0.22 -24.14
N TYR A 35 -14.24 0.05 -25.45
CA TYR A 35 -13.87 1.20 -26.29
C TYR A 35 -14.96 2.26 -26.39
N ALA A 36 -16.24 1.88 -26.27
CA ALA A 36 -17.36 2.80 -26.26
C ALA A 36 -17.42 3.67 -24.99
N THR A 37 -16.73 3.31 -23.91
CA THR A 37 -16.60 4.19 -22.72
C THR A 37 -15.81 5.48 -22.99
N TYR A 38 -15.03 5.55 -24.07
CA TYR A 38 -14.17 6.69 -24.37
C TYR A 38 -14.70 7.55 -25.52
N ASN A 39 -14.94 8.83 -25.25
CA ASN A 39 -15.34 9.83 -26.24
C ASN A 39 -16.57 9.41 -27.07
N THR A 40 -17.60 8.89 -26.40
CA THR A 40 -18.90 8.59 -27.02
C THR A 40 -20.06 9.15 -26.20
N THR A 41 -21.25 9.17 -26.81
CA THR A 41 -22.52 9.56 -26.16
C THR A 41 -23.29 8.37 -25.58
N LEU A 42 -22.63 7.22 -25.35
CA LEU A 42 -23.31 6.01 -24.88
C LEU A 42 -23.71 6.16 -23.41
N ASP A 43 -24.99 5.92 -23.12
CA ASP A 43 -25.51 5.96 -21.75
C ASP A 43 -25.38 4.58 -21.08
N PHE A 44 -24.34 4.41 -20.26
CA PHE A 44 -24.11 3.19 -19.50
C PHE A 44 -25.14 2.96 -18.39
N LYS A 45 -25.82 4.01 -17.92
CA LYS A 45 -26.90 3.87 -16.94
C LYS A 45 -28.13 3.24 -17.60
N ASP A 46 -28.44 3.63 -18.84
CA ASP A 46 -29.48 2.96 -19.63
C ASP A 46 -29.10 1.52 -19.97
N LEU A 47 -27.85 1.25 -20.37
CA LEU A 47 -27.41 -0.13 -20.64
C LEU A 47 -27.54 -1.06 -19.42
N ILE A 48 -27.27 -0.56 -18.22
CA ILE A 48 -27.46 -1.35 -16.99
C ILE A 48 -28.95 -1.59 -16.74
N LYS A 49 -29.78 -0.54 -16.83
CA LYS A 49 -31.21 -0.62 -16.47
C LYS A 49 -32.07 -1.35 -17.51
N SER A 50 -31.86 -1.06 -18.78
CA SER A 50 -32.70 -1.49 -19.89
C SER A 50 -32.16 -2.75 -20.57
N HIS A 51 -30.85 -3.02 -20.46
CA HIS A 51 -30.16 -4.09 -21.18
C HIS A 51 -29.33 -5.02 -20.27
N ALA A 52 -29.54 -4.94 -18.94
CA ALA A 52 -28.96 -5.81 -17.93
C ALA A 52 -27.42 -5.92 -17.99
N LEU A 53 -26.71 -4.85 -18.42
CA LEU A 53 -25.26 -4.88 -18.56
C LEU A 53 -24.54 -5.32 -17.27
N GLY A 54 -24.97 -4.81 -16.11
CA GLY A 54 -24.40 -5.18 -14.82
C GLY A 54 -24.52 -6.67 -14.54
N GLU A 55 -25.72 -7.23 -14.70
CA GLU A 55 -25.98 -8.68 -14.51
C GLU A 55 -25.17 -9.53 -15.49
N ASN A 56 -25.07 -9.12 -16.76
CA ASN A 56 -24.36 -9.87 -17.79
C ASN A 56 -22.84 -9.91 -17.52
N VAL A 57 -22.27 -8.79 -17.08
CA VAL A 57 -20.87 -8.71 -16.64
C VAL A 57 -20.64 -9.59 -15.40
N ASN A 58 -21.50 -9.50 -14.38
CA ASN A 58 -21.38 -10.33 -13.17
C ASN A 58 -21.49 -11.82 -13.49
N TYR A 59 -22.36 -12.19 -14.44
CA TYR A 59 -22.47 -13.56 -14.94
C TYR A 59 -21.15 -14.05 -15.55
N GLN A 60 -20.45 -13.23 -16.33
CA GLN A 60 -19.17 -13.64 -16.91
C GLN A 60 -18.10 -13.88 -15.85
N LEU A 61 -18.01 -13.03 -14.82
CA LEU A 61 -17.09 -13.25 -13.70
C LEU A 61 -17.43 -14.53 -12.94
N SER A 62 -18.71 -14.82 -12.73
CA SER A 62 -19.17 -16.08 -12.15
C SER A 62 -18.79 -17.30 -13.00
N ARG A 63 -18.94 -17.20 -14.33
CA ARG A 63 -18.56 -18.24 -15.30
C ARG A 63 -17.07 -18.54 -15.24
N HIS A 64 -16.23 -17.51 -15.35
CA HIS A 64 -14.77 -17.65 -15.23
C HIS A 64 -14.36 -18.21 -13.86
N ALA A 65 -14.98 -17.75 -12.77
CA ALA A 65 -14.67 -18.24 -11.44
C ALA A 65 -15.01 -19.73 -11.23
N LYS A 66 -15.88 -20.35 -12.05
CA LYS A 66 -16.11 -21.81 -12.01
C LYS A 66 -14.94 -22.60 -12.58
N GLN A 67 -14.13 -22.01 -13.45
CA GLN A 67 -12.96 -22.65 -14.08
C GLN A 67 -11.77 -22.80 -13.13
N PHE A 68 -11.83 -22.18 -11.94
CA PHE A 68 -10.81 -22.29 -10.90
C PHE A 68 -11.28 -23.23 -9.78
N PRO A 69 -11.10 -24.56 -9.84
CA PRO A 69 -11.49 -25.50 -8.79
C PRO A 69 -10.59 -25.43 -7.56
N LYS A 70 -10.98 -26.08 -6.45
CA LYS A 70 -10.16 -26.16 -5.22
C LYS A 70 -8.94 -27.08 -5.38
N SER A 71 -9.00 -28.05 -6.29
CA SER A 71 -8.01 -29.12 -6.45
C SER A 71 -7.37 -29.07 -7.83
N GLY A 72 -6.18 -28.47 -7.92
CA GLY A 72 -5.33 -28.50 -9.12
C GLY A 72 -5.71 -27.48 -10.21
N ARG A 73 -4.68 -26.89 -10.80
CA ARG A 73 -4.77 -25.83 -11.82
C ARG A 73 -4.82 -26.45 -13.21
N LYS A 74 -5.87 -26.17 -13.98
CA LYS A 74 -5.75 -26.18 -15.44
C LYS A 74 -5.44 -24.73 -15.86
N PRO A 75 -4.46 -24.49 -16.73
CA PRO A 75 -4.29 -23.17 -17.31
C PRO A 75 -5.60 -22.80 -18.03
N LEU A 76 -6.06 -21.55 -17.85
CA LEU A 76 -7.15 -21.04 -18.67
C LEU A 76 -6.73 -21.16 -20.14
N SER A 77 -7.69 -21.40 -21.02
CA SER A 77 -7.40 -21.25 -22.44
C SER A 77 -7.00 -19.79 -22.70
N GLN A 78 -6.17 -19.57 -23.71
CA GLN A 78 -5.79 -18.22 -24.10
C GLN A 78 -7.01 -17.33 -24.38
N MET A 79 -8.07 -17.90 -24.97
CA MET A 79 -9.30 -17.17 -25.26
C MET A 79 -10.06 -16.80 -23.98
N ASP A 80 -10.15 -17.71 -23.00
CA ASP A 80 -10.79 -17.42 -21.71
C ASP A 80 -10.05 -16.31 -20.96
N GLU A 81 -8.71 -16.32 -20.98
CA GLU A 81 -7.90 -15.28 -20.35
C GLU A 81 -8.12 -13.91 -21.02
N LEU A 82 -8.16 -13.86 -22.35
CA LEU A 82 -8.44 -12.63 -23.09
C LEU A 82 -9.85 -12.10 -22.82
N ALA A 83 -10.86 -12.98 -22.81
CA ALA A 83 -12.24 -12.64 -22.52
C ALA A 83 -12.39 -12.05 -21.13
N LEU A 84 -11.87 -12.75 -20.12
CA LEU A 84 -11.86 -12.27 -18.73
C LEU A 84 -11.12 -10.94 -18.60
N SER A 85 -9.96 -10.80 -19.24
CA SER A 85 -9.19 -9.55 -19.23
C SER A 85 -9.99 -8.36 -19.78
N ASP A 86 -10.72 -8.53 -20.88
CA ASP A 86 -11.52 -7.46 -21.45
C ASP A 86 -12.78 -7.15 -20.63
N THR A 87 -13.41 -8.16 -20.02
CA THR A 87 -14.52 -7.96 -19.07
C THR A 87 -14.06 -7.20 -17.83
N LEU A 88 -12.88 -7.51 -17.29
CA LEU A 88 -12.27 -6.76 -16.17
C LEU A 88 -11.98 -5.30 -16.54
N LYS A 89 -11.42 -5.04 -17.73
CA LYS A 89 -11.20 -3.67 -18.22
C LYS A 89 -12.51 -2.90 -18.37
N LEU A 90 -13.57 -3.56 -18.84
CA LEU A 90 -14.90 -2.97 -18.95
C LEU A 90 -15.43 -2.54 -17.58
N ILE A 91 -15.41 -3.44 -16.58
CA ILE A 91 -15.81 -3.14 -15.20
C ILE A 91 -15.02 -1.95 -14.67
N TYR A 92 -13.69 -2.03 -14.75
CA TYR A 92 -12.81 -1.00 -14.21
C TYR A 92 -13.12 0.36 -14.82
N ASN A 93 -13.24 0.43 -16.15
CA ASN A 93 -13.38 1.71 -16.82
C ASN A 93 -14.78 2.33 -16.64
N ILE A 94 -15.85 1.53 -16.61
CA ILE A 94 -17.19 2.03 -16.26
C ILE A 94 -17.17 2.52 -14.81
N SER A 95 -16.64 1.74 -13.88
CA SER A 95 -16.55 2.08 -12.45
C SER A 95 -15.77 3.37 -12.20
N LYS A 96 -14.71 3.59 -12.98
CA LYS A 96 -13.87 4.79 -12.90
C LYS A 96 -14.54 6.03 -13.49
N ILE A 97 -15.21 5.90 -14.64
CA ILE A 97 -15.82 7.05 -15.35
C ILE A 97 -17.20 7.40 -14.77
N PHE A 98 -17.94 6.41 -14.27
CA PHE A 98 -19.29 6.54 -13.73
C PHE A 98 -19.36 5.96 -12.30
N PRO A 99 -18.84 6.70 -11.28
CA PRO A 99 -18.73 6.19 -9.90
C PRO A 99 -20.05 5.78 -9.24
N ASP A 100 -21.17 6.30 -9.74
CA ASP A 100 -22.54 5.99 -9.29
C ASP A 100 -22.99 4.59 -9.71
N LEU A 101 -22.34 3.98 -10.70
CA LEU A 101 -22.69 2.65 -11.24
C LEU A 101 -21.87 1.52 -10.62
N VAL A 102 -20.93 1.83 -9.70
CA VAL A 102 -19.99 0.85 -9.14
C VAL A 102 -20.70 -0.30 -8.41
N THR A 103 -21.79 -0.01 -7.70
CA THR A 103 -22.54 -1.02 -6.91
C THR A 103 -23.15 -2.12 -7.79
N GLU A 104 -23.42 -1.82 -9.06
CA GLU A 104 -23.94 -2.78 -10.04
C GLU A 104 -22.94 -3.90 -10.35
N PHE A 105 -21.63 -3.65 -10.12
CA PHE A 105 -20.56 -4.61 -10.32
C PHE A 105 -20.07 -5.25 -9.02
N SER A 106 -20.55 -4.80 -7.85
CA SER A 106 -20.20 -5.40 -6.56
C SER A 106 -20.41 -6.92 -6.51
N PRO A 107 -21.47 -7.52 -7.11
CA PRO A 107 -21.62 -8.98 -7.14
C PRO A 107 -20.44 -9.75 -7.78
N SER A 108 -19.56 -9.08 -8.54
CA SER A 108 -18.32 -9.67 -9.07
C SER A 108 -17.22 -9.87 -8.01
N ILE A 109 -17.24 -9.15 -6.88
CA ILE A 109 -16.22 -9.20 -5.83
C ILE A 109 -15.90 -10.64 -5.37
N PRO A 110 -16.86 -11.47 -4.92
CA PRO A 110 -16.58 -12.85 -4.49
C PRO A 110 -16.00 -13.71 -5.61
N HIS A 111 -16.35 -13.45 -6.87
CA HIS A 111 -15.82 -14.18 -8.02
C HIS A 111 -14.37 -13.78 -8.31
N ILE A 112 -14.05 -12.48 -8.28
CA ILE A 112 -12.69 -11.95 -8.43
C ILE A 112 -11.79 -12.51 -7.31
N LEU A 113 -12.22 -12.44 -6.05
CA LEU A 113 -11.47 -12.97 -4.90
C LEU A 113 -11.21 -14.47 -5.02
N LYS A 114 -12.21 -15.23 -5.45
CA LYS A 114 -12.06 -16.68 -5.69
C LYS A 114 -11.00 -16.96 -6.76
N ILE A 115 -10.96 -16.18 -7.85
CA ILE A 115 -9.97 -16.31 -8.90
C ILE A 115 -8.57 -15.97 -8.35
N ILE A 116 -8.43 -14.81 -7.70
CA ILE A 116 -7.17 -14.36 -7.08
C ILE A 116 -6.64 -15.41 -6.09
N CYS A 117 -7.47 -15.95 -5.21
CA CYS A 117 -7.07 -16.97 -4.24
C CYS A 117 -6.52 -18.24 -4.90
N ARG A 118 -7.07 -18.64 -6.04
CA ARG A 118 -6.79 -19.95 -6.66
C ARG A 118 -5.73 -19.92 -7.75
N ILE A 119 -5.53 -18.77 -8.40
CA ILE A 119 -4.52 -18.61 -9.44
C ILE A 119 -3.10 -18.73 -8.86
N ASP A 120 -2.20 -19.33 -9.63
CA ASP A 120 -0.76 -19.31 -9.41
C ASP A 120 -0.29 -17.87 -9.39
N ILE A 121 0.62 -17.54 -8.47
CA ILE A 121 1.26 -16.23 -8.52
C ILE A 121 2.31 -16.32 -9.62
N PRO A 122 2.14 -15.63 -10.77
CA PRO A 122 3.14 -15.66 -11.83
C PRO A 122 4.41 -14.93 -11.36
N PRO A 123 5.56 -15.12 -12.02
CA PRO A 123 6.81 -14.46 -11.63
C PRO A 123 6.68 -12.95 -11.49
N LYS A 124 5.91 -12.32 -12.40
CA LYS A 124 5.54 -10.91 -12.38
C LYS A 124 4.06 -10.75 -11.97
N PRO A 125 3.73 -10.71 -10.67
CA PRO A 125 2.35 -10.82 -10.19
C PRO A 125 1.44 -9.63 -10.43
N LEU A 126 1.99 -8.44 -10.70
CA LEU A 126 1.21 -7.22 -10.97
C LEU A 126 0.89 -7.05 -12.46
N ASP A 127 1.34 -7.98 -13.30
CA ASP A 127 1.13 -7.96 -14.74
C ASP A 127 -0.02 -8.91 -15.15
N GLY A 128 -0.42 -8.84 -16.42
CA GLY A 128 -1.34 -9.80 -17.03
C GLY A 128 -2.71 -9.90 -16.34
N LEU A 129 -3.24 -11.13 -16.26
CA LEU A 129 -4.56 -11.38 -15.68
C LEU A 129 -4.62 -11.01 -14.18
N LEU A 130 -3.61 -11.39 -13.39
CA LEU A 130 -3.59 -11.12 -11.95
C LEU A 130 -3.58 -9.60 -11.67
N GLY A 131 -2.76 -8.83 -12.40
CA GLY A 131 -2.79 -7.37 -12.34
C GLY A 131 -4.16 -6.79 -12.70
N GLY A 132 -4.80 -7.31 -13.76
CA GLY A 132 -6.16 -6.89 -14.14
C GLY A 132 -7.22 -7.15 -13.06
N LEU A 133 -7.12 -8.30 -12.36
CA LEU A 133 -8.00 -8.63 -11.25
C LEU A 133 -7.80 -7.68 -10.07
N LEU A 134 -6.56 -7.38 -9.69
CA LEU A 134 -6.23 -6.45 -8.61
C LEU A 134 -6.68 -5.02 -8.92
N ASN A 135 -6.48 -4.57 -10.17
CA ASN A 135 -6.95 -3.27 -10.64
C ASN A 135 -8.47 -3.14 -10.55
N THR A 136 -9.18 -4.20 -10.93
CA THR A 136 -10.65 -4.21 -10.87
C THR A 136 -11.13 -4.29 -9.42
N LEU A 137 -10.49 -5.09 -8.58
CA LEU A 137 -10.86 -5.20 -7.16
C LEU A 137 -10.73 -3.85 -6.44
N SER A 138 -9.70 -3.06 -6.75
CA SER A 138 -9.41 -1.79 -6.06
C SER A 138 -10.40 -0.66 -6.35
N ILE A 139 -11.18 -0.73 -7.44
CA ILE A 139 -12.18 0.29 -7.78
C ILE A 139 -13.59 -0.08 -7.32
N LEU A 140 -13.81 -1.35 -6.95
CA LEU A 140 -15.10 -1.83 -6.44
C LEU A 140 -15.30 -1.41 -4.98
N ASP A 141 -16.56 -1.34 -4.55
CA ASP A 141 -16.93 -0.90 -3.19
C ASP A 141 -16.76 -2.04 -2.18
N LEU A 142 -15.51 -2.33 -1.79
CA LEU A 142 -15.18 -3.37 -0.82
C LEU A 142 -15.72 -3.07 0.59
N GLU A 143 -15.88 -1.78 0.92
CA GLU A 143 -16.32 -1.32 2.23
C GLU A 143 -17.86 -1.24 2.36
N GLU A 144 -18.60 -1.54 1.28
CA GLU A 144 -20.06 -1.38 1.17
C GLU A 144 -20.57 0.04 1.55
N LYS A 145 -19.74 1.07 1.33
CA LYS A 145 -20.07 2.48 1.66
C LYS A 145 -21.16 3.06 0.75
N LYS A 146 -21.27 2.57 -0.48
CA LYS A 146 -22.24 3.02 -1.48
C LYS A 146 -23.53 2.20 -1.49
N GLY A 147 -23.56 1.08 -0.75
CA GLY A 147 -24.75 0.27 -0.56
C GLY A 147 -24.38 -1.12 -0.03
N LYS A 148 -25.19 -1.62 0.90
CA LYS A 148 -25.07 -3.00 1.39
C LYS A 148 -25.59 -3.96 0.33
N VAL A 149 -24.70 -4.74 -0.26
CA VAL A 149 -24.99 -5.71 -1.33
C VAL A 149 -24.95 -7.13 -0.79
N PHE A 150 -24.12 -7.40 0.23
CA PHE A 150 -23.92 -8.73 0.77
C PHE A 150 -24.54 -8.90 2.15
N GLU A 151 -25.11 -10.09 2.40
CA GLU A 151 -25.54 -10.49 3.75
C GLU A 151 -24.33 -10.77 4.66
N SER A 152 -23.31 -11.42 4.09
CA SER A 152 -22.02 -11.74 4.71
C SER A 152 -20.87 -11.25 3.83
N SER A 153 -19.87 -10.58 4.42
CA SER A 153 -18.75 -10.01 3.67
C SER A 153 -17.99 -11.09 2.87
N PRO A 154 -17.83 -10.94 1.55
CA PRO A 154 -17.05 -11.87 0.74
C PRO A 154 -15.54 -11.78 1.02
N LEU A 155 -15.10 -10.73 1.73
CA LEU A 155 -13.71 -10.49 2.10
C LEU A 155 -13.21 -11.48 3.15
N PHE A 156 -14.11 -11.96 4.04
CA PHE A 156 -13.78 -12.85 5.16
C PHE A 156 -14.67 -14.11 5.12
N PRO A 157 -14.37 -15.08 4.24
CA PRO A 157 -15.19 -16.28 4.09
C PRO A 157 -15.17 -17.15 5.36
N THR A 158 -16.32 -17.70 5.76
CA THR A 158 -16.46 -18.47 7.01
C THR A 158 -15.61 -19.74 7.12
N PHE A 159 -15.10 -20.26 5.99
CA PHE A 159 -14.23 -21.44 6.00
C PHE A 159 -12.77 -21.11 6.34
N ASP A 160 -12.35 -19.88 6.06
CA ASP A 160 -11.03 -19.33 6.31
C ASP A 160 -11.12 -17.82 6.14
N ASN A 161 -11.16 -17.10 7.28
CA ASN A 161 -11.33 -15.66 7.27
C ASN A 161 -10.10 -14.93 6.71
N ASN A 162 -8.93 -15.57 6.67
CA ASN A 162 -7.67 -14.93 6.29
C ASN A 162 -7.25 -15.23 4.85
N CYS A 163 -7.87 -16.20 4.16
CA CYS A 163 -7.39 -16.69 2.87
C CYS A 163 -7.17 -15.61 1.80
N ASN A 164 -8.07 -14.63 1.72
CA ASN A 164 -7.98 -13.53 0.76
C ASN A 164 -6.80 -12.61 1.09
N VAL A 165 -6.66 -12.26 2.37
CA VAL A 165 -5.59 -11.41 2.89
C VAL A 165 -4.23 -12.08 2.67
N ASP A 166 -4.09 -13.35 3.07
CA ASP A 166 -2.86 -14.12 2.92
C ASP A 166 -2.39 -14.15 1.46
N LYS A 167 -3.34 -14.34 0.54
CA LYS A 167 -3.01 -14.33 -0.89
C LYS A 167 -2.54 -12.97 -1.36
N LEU A 168 -3.23 -11.89 -0.99
CA LEU A 168 -2.87 -10.53 -1.39
C LEU A 168 -1.51 -10.11 -0.80
N ILE A 169 -1.22 -10.47 0.45
CA ILE A 169 0.07 -10.22 1.10
C ILE A 169 1.18 -11.05 0.43
N SER A 170 0.92 -12.31 0.09
CA SER A 170 1.88 -13.15 -0.66
C SER A 170 2.20 -12.55 -2.04
N ILE A 171 1.19 -12.00 -2.71
CA ILE A 171 1.37 -11.28 -3.98
C ILE A 171 2.23 -10.02 -3.77
N LEU A 172 1.97 -9.27 -2.70
CA LEU A 172 2.71 -8.05 -2.36
C LEU A 172 4.19 -8.35 -2.08
N ASP A 173 4.48 -9.39 -1.28
CA ASP A 173 5.85 -9.81 -0.95
C ASP A 173 6.66 -10.20 -2.20
N GLN A 174 6.05 -11.01 -3.07
CA GLN A 174 6.68 -11.37 -4.33
C GLN A 174 6.85 -10.16 -5.26
N ALA A 175 5.88 -9.24 -5.29
CA ALA A 175 5.96 -8.04 -6.11
C ALA A 175 7.12 -7.14 -5.65
N ILE A 176 7.25 -6.88 -4.35
CA ILE A 176 8.32 -6.03 -3.80
C ILE A 176 9.70 -6.62 -4.07
N SER A 177 9.82 -7.95 -4.09
CA SER A 177 11.07 -8.65 -4.38
C SER A 177 11.41 -8.70 -5.88
N THR A 178 10.43 -8.50 -6.77
CA THR A 178 10.60 -8.69 -8.23
C THR A 178 10.67 -7.37 -9.01
N TYR A 179 9.88 -6.37 -8.62
CA TYR A 179 9.74 -5.12 -9.37
C TYR A 179 10.66 -4.03 -8.83
N SER A 180 11.13 -3.17 -9.72
CA SER A 180 11.81 -1.94 -9.31
C SER A 180 10.82 -0.96 -8.66
N PRO A 181 11.28 -0.03 -7.79
CA PRO A 181 10.40 0.96 -7.17
C PRO A 181 9.58 1.80 -8.17
N LYS A 182 10.14 2.08 -9.35
CA LYS A 182 9.43 2.78 -10.44
C LYS A 182 8.27 1.96 -11.00
N GLU A 183 8.46 0.66 -11.19
CA GLU A 183 7.40 -0.23 -11.65
C GLU A 183 6.34 -0.44 -10.57
N LEU A 184 6.75 -0.54 -9.30
CA LEU A 184 5.83 -0.61 -8.16
C LEU A 184 4.94 0.64 -8.06
N GLU A 185 5.49 1.83 -8.28
CA GLU A 185 4.66 3.06 -8.29
C GLU A 185 3.58 3.03 -9.37
N ALA A 186 3.85 2.40 -10.52
CA ALA A 186 2.87 2.28 -11.60
C ALA A 186 1.83 1.18 -11.35
N ALA A 187 2.19 0.08 -10.69
CA ALA A 187 1.38 -1.14 -10.68
C ALA A 187 0.92 -1.66 -9.31
N ALA A 188 1.61 -1.31 -8.20
CA ALA A 188 1.31 -1.87 -6.87
C ALA A 188 0.18 -1.12 -6.14
N ILE A 189 -0.12 0.10 -6.57
CA ILE A 189 -1.09 1.00 -5.92
C ILE A 189 -2.48 0.33 -5.75
N PRO A 190 -3.05 -0.36 -6.75
CA PRO A 190 -4.33 -1.06 -6.61
C PRO A 190 -4.33 -2.17 -5.55
N LEU A 191 -3.23 -2.91 -5.44
CA LEU A 191 -3.07 -3.95 -4.41
C LEU A 191 -3.01 -3.34 -3.01
N LEU A 192 -2.22 -2.28 -2.83
CA LEU A 192 -2.12 -1.56 -1.56
C LEU A 192 -3.46 -0.96 -1.13
N TYR A 193 -4.19 -0.32 -2.05
CA TYR A 193 -5.54 0.19 -1.77
C TYR A 193 -6.53 -0.91 -1.40
N SER A 194 -6.45 -2.07 -2.06
CA SER A 194 -7.30 -3.22 -1.71
C SER A 194 -7.01 -3.70 -0.29
N LEU A 195 -5.74 -3.79 0.12
CA LEU A 195 -5.36 -4.14 1.49
C LEU A 195 -5.84 -3.11 2.51
N ILE A 196 -5.70 -1.81 2.21
CA ILE A 196 -6.22 -0.72 3.05
C ILE A 196 -7.73 -0.90 3.26
N ALA A 197 -8.49 -0.99 2.16
CA ALA A 197 -9.95 -1.11 2.21
C ALA A 197 -10.41 -2.37 2.94
N ILE A 198 -9.72 -3.51 2.76
CA ILE A 198 -10.01 -4.74 3.48
C ILE A 198 -9.78 -4.57 4.98
N HIS A 199 -8.67 -3.95 5.41
CA HIS A 199 -8.37 -3.74 6.82
C HIS A 199 -9.41 -2.86 7.54
N GLU A 200 -9.91 -1.82 6.88
CA GLU A 200 -10.93 -0.91 7.43
C GLU A 200 -12.19 -1.65 7.89
N VAL A 201 -12.61 -2.67 7.13
CA VAL A 201 -13.81 -3.47 7.42
C VAL A 201 -13.49 -4.84 8.04
N ALA A 202 -12.22 -5.11 8.35
CA ALA A 202 -11.81 -6.38 8.94
C ALA A 202 -12.31 -6.52 10.38
N PRO A 203 -12.90 -7.69 10.74
CA PRO A 203 -13.14 -8.03 12.13
C PRO A 203 -11.81 -8.30 12.86
N ASP A 204 -11.84 -8.35 14.20
CA ASP A 204 -10.64 -8.38 15.05
C ASP A 204 -9.62 -9.46 14.63
N GLY A 205 -10.06 -10.70 14.33
CA GLY A 205 -9.16 -11.78 13.93
C GLY A 205 -8.32 -11.48 12.67
N PRO A 206 -8.94 -11.29 11.49
CA PRO A 206 -8.22 -10.88 10.28
C PRO A 206 -7.48 -9.55 10.40
N ARG A 207 -7.99 -8.61 11.21
CA ARG A 207 -7.34 -7.32 11.47
C ARG A 207 -5.99 -7.50 12.18
N GLU A 208 -5.99 -8.22 13.30
CA GLU A 208 -4.76 -8.55 14.04
C GLU A 208 -3.80 -9.38 13.19
N HIS A 209 -4.32 -10.30 12.38
CA HIS A 209 -3.52 -11.09 11.45
C HIS A 209 -2.81 -10.24 10.38
N MET A 210 -3.50 -9.23 9.82
CA MET A 210 -2.88 -8.27 8.90
C MET A 210 -1.81 -7.42 9.58
N GLN A 211 -2.07 -6.97 10.81
CA GLN A 211 -1.11 -6.20 11.60
C GLN A 211 0.17 -7.02 11.85
N LEU A 212 0.03 -8.28 12.23
CA LEU A 212 1.15 -9.20 12.44
C LEU A 212 2.02 -9.36 11.19
N LEU A 213 1.42 -9.49 10.01
CA LEU A 213 2.14 -9.74 8.76
C LEU A 213 2.76 -8.50 8.12
N LEU A 214 2.21 -7.30 8.38
CA LEU A 214 2.57 -6.07 7.67
C LEU A 214 3.26 -5.01 8.53
N LEU A 215 3.15 -5.08 9.86
CA LEU A 215 3.87 -4.19 10.77
C LEU A 215 5.17 -4.84 11.28
N PRO A 216 6.22 -4.05 11.57
CA PRO A 216 7.47 -4.59 12.11
C PRO A 216 7.28 -5.25 13.47
N GLU A 217 7.71 -6.50 13.60
CA GLU A 217 7.69 -7.23 14.87
C GLU A 217 8.93 -6.93 15.74
N ASN A 218 8.97 -7.50 16.95
CA ASN A 218 10.14 -7.42 17.82
C ASN A 218 11.39 -8.08 17.22
N THR A 219 11.23 -9.05 16.32
CA THR A 219 12.31 -9.75 15.60
C THR A 219 12.98 -8.85 14.57
N ASP A 220 12.21 -7.95 13.93
CA ASP A 220 12.70 -6.95 12.98
C ASP A 220 13.56 -5.86 13.61
N ARG A 221 13.53 -5.73 14.93
CA ARG A 221 14.26 -4.70 15.70
C ARG A 221 15.64 -5.14 16.15
N SER A 222 16.14 -6.26 15.61
CA SER A 222 17.55 -6.65 15.76
C SER A 222 18.48 -5.75 14.94
N LEU A 223 17.98 -5.20 13.84
CA LEU A 223 18.60 -4.16 13.02
C LEU A 223 17.75 -2.88 13.12
N PRO A 224 18.26 -1.73 12.66
CA PRO A 224 17.41 -0.57 12.44
C PRO A 224 16.22 -0.93 11.56
N ILE A 225 15.02 -0.48 11.94
CA ILE A 225 13.80 -0.79 11.21
C ILE A 225 13.90 -0.33 9.74
N GLY A 226 13.40 -1.15 8.82
CA GLY A 226 13.56 -0.91 7.38
C GLY A 226 14.87 -1.44 6.77
N GLN A 227 15.76 -2.04 7.58
CA GLN A 227 16.99 -2.67 7.08
C GLN A 227 16.96 -4.21 7.04
N SER A 228 15.96 -4.87 7.64
CA SER A 228 15.80 -6.33 7.52
C SER A 228 15.18 -6.74 6.17
N GLU A 229 15.29 -8.02 5.84
CA GLU A 229 14.74 -8.61 4.59
C GLU A 229 13.26 -9.00 4.68
N THR A 230 12.59 -8.67 5.80
CA THR A 230 11.16 -8.95 5.98
C THR A 230 10.30 -7.99 5.16
N LEU A 231 9.06 -8.41 4.89
CA LEU A 231 8.09 -7.60 4.15
C LEU A 231 7.84 -6.23 4.80
N PRO A 232 7.59 -6.11 6.13
CA PRO A 232 7.43 -4.81 6.78
C PRO A 232 8.64 -3.89 6.59
N SER A 233 9.86 -4.41 6.74
CA SER A 233 11.08 -3.61 6.54
C SER A 233 11.25 -3.14 5.09
N LYS A 234 10.99 -4.03 4.11
CA LYS A 234 11.04 -3.64 2.70
C LYS A 234 9.99 -2.56 2.37
N LEU A 235 8.78 -2.66 2.93
CA LEU A 235 7.73 -1.63 2.81
C LEU A 235 8.18 -0.30 3.40
N LEU A 236 8.75 -0.29 4.61
CA LEU A 236 9.27 0.91 5.25
C LEU A 236 10.38 1.56 4.41
N LYS A 237 11.30 0.78 3.87
CA LYS A 237 12.34 1.27 2.95
C LYS A 237 11.71 1.92 1.72
N LEU A 238 10.70 1.30 1.11
CA LEU A 238 9.97 1.89 -0.03
C LEU A 238 9.23 3.18 0.34
N SER A 239 8.74 3.31 1.58
CA SER A 239 8.09 4.54 2.07
C SER A 239 9.04 5.75 2.14
N THR A 240 10.36 5.51 2.16
CA THR A 240 11.38 6.58 2.10
C THR A 240 11.86 6.91 0.69
N SER A 241 11.30 6.25 -0.34
CA SER A 241 11.67 6.52 -1.73
C SER A 241 11.13 7.87 -2.24
N HIS A 242 11.68 8.33 -3.36
CA HIS A 242 11.27 9.59 -4.03
C HIS A 242 9.97 9.44 -4.84
N PHE A 243 9.40 8.24 -4.89
CA PHE A 243 8.20 7.90 -5.64
C PHE A 243 6.95 8.24 -4.80
N ALA A 244 6.41 9.44 -5.03
CA ALA A 244 5.43 10.07 -4.15
C ALA A 244 4.17 9.23 -3.92
N ASN A 245 3.60 8.63 -4.97
CA ASN A 245 2.36 7.86 -4.82
C ASN A 245 2.61 6.56 -4.05
N LEU A 246 3.74 5.89 -4.33
CA LEU A 246 4.13 4.67 -3.62
C LEU A 246 4.38 4.96 -2.14
N LYS A 247 5.16 6.00 -1.85
CA LYS A 247 5.44 6.48 -0.48
C LYS A 247 4.16 6.78 0.29
N VAL A 248 3.26 7.58 -0.28
CA VAL A 248 2.03 7.99 0.39
C VAL A 248 1.11 6.78 0.63
N THR A 249 0.98 5.89 -0.35
CA THR A 249 0.10 4.72 -0.23
C THR A 249 0.61 3.71 0.80
N ILE A 250 1.92 3.46 0.87
CA ILE A 250 2.51 2.60 1.90
C ILE A 250 2.33 3.24 3.28
N SER A 251 2.56 4.55 3.41
CA SER A 251 2.37 5.25 4.68
C SER A 251 0.91 5.21 5.13
N GLU A 252 -0.04 5.33 4.19
CA GLU A 252 -1.46 5.18 4.47
C GLU A 252 -1.80 3.77 4.97
N LEU A 253 -1.25 2.74 4.33
CA LEU A 253 -1.41 1.36 4.79
C LEU A 253 -0.90 1.19 6.23
N MET A 254 0.29 1.70 6.54
CA MET A 254 0.84 1.64 7.90
C MET A 254 -0.01 2.39 8.93
N PHE A 255 -0.59 3.53 8.54
CA PHE A 255 -1.47 4.32 9.40
C PHE A 255 -2.79 3.61 9.67
N VAL A 256 -3.41 3.01 8.65
CA VAL A 256 -4.64 2.23 8.79
C VAL A 256 -4.41 0.96 9.62
N LEU A 257 -3.28 0.27 9.42
CA LEU A 257 -2.86 -0.86 10.26
C LEU A 257 -2.65 -0.45 11.72
N SER A 258 -2.29 0.81 11.97
CA SER A 258 -2.12 1.38 13.31
C SER A 258 -3.40 2.06 13.84
N ASP A 259 -4.57 1.61 13.39
CA ASP A 259 -5.89 2.12 13.77
C ASP A 259 -6.10 3.62 13.55
N LYS A 260 -5.38 4.22 12.59
CA LYS A 260 -5.37 5.67 12.32
C LYS A 260 -4.98 6.51 13.54
N ASP A 261 -4.16 5.94 14.41
CA ASP A 261 -3.68 6.61 15.61
C ASP A 261 -2.19 6.95 15.46
N ALA A 262 -1.84 8.22 15.69
CA ALA A 262 -0.49 8.74 15.49
C ALA A 262 0.52 8.15 16.49
N GLU A 263 0.07 7.85 17.71
CA GLU A 263 0.90 7.26 18.76
C GLU A 263 1.20 5.80 18.46
N LYS A 264 0.17 5.00 18.11
CA LYS A 264 0.33 3.62 17.63
C LYS A 264 1.20 3.55 16.38
N LEU A 265 0.95 4.42 15.40
CA LEU A 265 1.77 4.47 14.18
C LEU A 265 3.23 4.69 14.55
N THR A 266 3.50 5.72 15.35
CA THR A 266 4.88 6.04 15.73
C THR A 266 5.50 4.87 16.48
N LYS A 267 4.82 4.29 17.49
CA LYS A 267 5.30 3.11 18.23
C LYS A 267 5.64 1.93 17.29
N ASN A 268 4.81 1.67 16.29
CA ASN A 268 4.97 0.56 15.36
C ASN A 268 6.12 0.78 14.38
N ILE A 269 6.19 1.93 13.71
CA ILE A 269 7.11 2.16 12.58
C ILE A 269 8.25 3.15 12.87
N GLY A 270 8.39 3.65 14.08
CA GLY A 270 9.43 4.63 14.41
C GLY A 270 9.07 6.06 14.03
N TYR A 271 9.62 7.01 14.80
CA TYR A 271 9.42 8.44 14.56
C TYR A 271 9.90 8.87 13.16
N GLY A 272 11.07 8.39 12.72
CA GLY A 272 11.67 8.77 11.44
C GLY A 272 10.77 8.48 10.22
N PHE A 273 10.05 7.35 10.23
CA PHE A 273 9.14 6.99 9.14
C PHE A 273 7.77 7.68 9.30
N ALA A 274 7.27 7.83 10.52
CA ALA A 274 5.94 8.41 10.78
C ALA A 274 5.90 9.94 10.58
N ALA A 275 6.94 10.67 11.00
CA ALA A 275 6.93 12.13 11.11
C ALA A 275 6.61 12.83 9.78
N GLY A 276 7.23 12.41 8.68
CA GLY A 276 7.00 13.01 7.36
C GLY A 276 5.57 12.82 6.85
N PHE A 277 4.95 11.69 7.14
CA PHE A 277 3.58 11.40 6.76
C PHE A 277 2.57 12.17 7.62
N LEU A 278 2.76 12.17 8.95
CA LEU A 278 1.90 12.88 9.90
C LEU A 278 1.92 14.40 9.65
N ALA A 279 3.12 14.97 9.43
CA ALA A 279 3.27 16.37 9.08
C ALA A 279 2.56 16.74 7.76
N ALA A 280 2.65 15.87 6.73
CA ALA A 280 1.96 16.09 5.46
C ALA A 280 0.43 16.06 5.59
N ARG A 281 -0.11 15.37 6.60
CA ARG A 281 -1.55 15.35 6.93
C ARG A 281 -1.97 16.40 7.97
N GLY A 282 -1.03 17.20 8.49
CA GLY A 282 -1.33 18.18 9.54
C GLY A 282 -1.76 17.54 10.87
N ILE A 283 -1.35 16.28 11.12
CA ILE A 283 -1.62 15.59 12.37
C ILE A 283 -0.50 15.96 13.35
N GLU A 284 -0.88 16.41 14.55
CA GLU A 284 0.08 16.77 15.59
C GLU A 284 0.88 15.54 16.03
N MET A 285 2.19 15.75 16.18
CA MET A 285 3.09 14.68 16.61
C MET A 285 2.88 14.39 18.10
N PRO A 286 2.72 13.11 18.50
CA PRO A 286 2.62 12.76 19.90
C PRO A 286 3.90 13.14 20.65
N GLN A 287 3.80 13.93 21.73
CA GLN A 287 4.94 14.26 22.60
C GLN A 287 5.49 13.01 23.32
N SER A 288 4.61 12.05 23.60
CA SER A 288 4.93 10.74 24.17
C SER A 288 5.77 9.87 23.23
N ALA A 289 5.83 10.16 21.92
CA ALA A 289 6.59 9.35 20.98
C ALA A 289 8.08 9.33 21.34
N SER A 290 8.68 10.47 21.70
CA SER A 290 10.07 10.54 22.17
C SER A 290 10.29 9.81 23.50
N GLU A 291 9.30 9.84 24.40
CA GLU A 291 9.39 9.30 25.76
C GLU A 291 9.08 7.80 25.84
N ALA A 292 8.17 7.29 25.00
CA ALA A 292 7.77 5.88 24.93
C ALA A 292 8.88 4.96 24.39
N TYR A 293 9.88 5.53 23.71
CA TYR A 293 11.11 4.81 23.35
C TYR A 293 12.14 4.78 24.50
N SER A 294 12.02 5.69 25.46
CA SER A 294 12.97 5.87 26.58
C SER A 294 12.51 5.21 27.88
N ALA A 295 11.25 4.81 28.00
CA ALA A 295 10.65 4.32 29.24
C ALA A 295 9.83 3.04 29.06
N GLU A 296 10.49 1.89 28.95
CA GLU A 296 9.96 0.65 29.51
C GLU A 296 10.98 0.17 30.56
N ASP A 297 10.50 -0.22 31.75
CA ASP A 297 11.30 -0.70 32.90
C ASP A 297 12.14 -1.96 32.60
N ASP A 298 12.05 -2.51 31.37
CA ASP A 298 12.79 -3.67 30.91
C ASP A 298 13.82 -3.30 29.81
N PRO A 299 15.14 -3.36 30.10
CA PRO A 299 16.18 -3.08 29.12
C PRO A 299 16.15 -4.04 27.90
N GLU A 300 15.47 -5.18 27.99
CA GLU A 300 15.29 -6.07 26.83
C GLU A 300 14.24 -5.58 25.81
N THR A 301 13.29 -4.73 26.22
CA THR A 301 12.24 -4.20 25.32
C THR A 301 12.47 -2.75 24.92
N ALA A 302 13.37 -2.04 25.61
CA ALA A 302 13.76 -0.68 25.30
C ALA A 302 14.30 -0.54 23.87
N ARG A 303 13.91 0.54 23.19
CA ARG A 303 14.15 0.77 21.75
C ARG A 303 14.72 2.14 21.50
N ASN A 304 15.63 2.26 20.55
CA ASN A 304 16.15 3.55 20.14
C ASN A 304 15.07 4.30 19.33
N PRO A 305 14.69 5.53 19.73
CA PRO A 305 13.64 6.32 19.06
C PRO A 305 13.98 6.69 17.62
N ILE A 306 15.27 6.74 17.28
CA ILE A 306 15.78 7.15 15.98
C ILE A 306 15.80 5.95 15.03
N THR A 307 16.46 4.87 15.45
CA THR A 307 16.70 3.69 14.60
C THR A 307 15.57 2.66 14.70
N GLY A 308 14.71 2.74 15.72
CA GLY A 308 13.70 1.75 16.10
C GLY A 308 14.25 0.38 16.50
N GLN A 309 15.58 0.25 16.55
CA GLN A 309 16.32 -0.95 16.95
C GLN A 309 16.23 -1.15 18.46
N ARG A 310 16.33 -2.40 18.92
CA ARG A 310 16.46 -2.71 20.34
C ARG A 310 17.82 -2.25 20.85
N TRP A 311 17.86 -1.53 21.98
CA TRP A 311 19.13 -1.04 22.56
C TRP A 311 20.15 -2.16 22.78
N ALA A 312 19.70 -3.33 23.26
CA ALA A 312 20.57 -4.50 23.47
C ALA A 312 21.21 -5.07 22.19
N ALA A 313 20.65 -4.78 21.01
CA ALA A 313 21.16 -5.24 19.73
C ALA A 313 22.02 -4.17 19.03
N GLU A 314 22.05 -2.94 19.54
CA GLU A 314 22.88 -1.88 18.96
C GLU A 314 24.37 -2.19 19.20
N PRO A 315 25.24 -1.93 18.20
CA PRO A 315 26.68 -2.06 18.39
C PRO A 315 27.11 -1.14 19.54
N GLN A 316 27.65 -1.72 20.61
CA GLN A 316 28.29 -0.93 21.66
C GLN A 316 29.63 -0.43 21.13
N ASP A 317 29.86 0.88 21.27
CA ASP A 317 31.16 1.46 20.99
C ASP A 317 32.17 0.92 22.00
N SER A 318 33.01 -0.01 21.53
CA SER A 318 34.11 -0.60 22.29
C SER A 318 35.44 0.10 22.00
N GLY A 319 35.41 1.20 21.25
CA GLY A 319 36.58 2.03 20.99
C GLY A 319 37.09 2.72 22.25
N PRO A 320 38.38 3.14 22.26
CA PRO A 320 38.86 4.03 23.30
C PRO A 320 38.02 5.33 23.29
N PRO A 321 37.75 5.93 24.45
CA PRO A 321 37.05 7.20 24.51
C PRO A 321 37.81 8.24 23.66
N MET A 322 37.08 8.97 22.82
CA MET A 322 37.67 10.01 21.95
C MET A 322 38.58 10.95 22.76
N THR A 323 39.75 11.25 22.21
CA THR A 323 40.68 12.23 22.76
C THR A 323 40.08 13.64 22.70
N MET A 324 40.60 14.60 23.48
CA MET A 324 40.08 15.98 23.46
C MET A 324 40.20 16.61 22.07
N GLU A 325 41.32 16.39 21.37
CA GLU A 325 41.53 16.89 20.01
C GLU A 325 40.53 16.28 19.00
N GLU A 326 40.19 14.99 19.14
CA GLU A 326 39.17 14.35 18.29
C GLU A 326 37.77 14.87 18.59
N LYS A 327 37.45 15.14 19.87
CA LYS A 327 36.18 15.77 20.26
C LYS A 327 36.05 17.17 19.67
N GLU A 328 37.12 17.96 19.71
CA GLU A 328 37.17 19.29 19.09
C GLU A 328 36.94 19.22 17.58
N ARG A 329 37.65 18.31 16.89
CA ARG A 329 37.45 18.11 15.44
C ARG A 329 36.03 17.67 15.07
N GLU A 330 35.42 16.76 15.83
CA GLU A 330 34.02 16.37 15.59
C GLU A 330 33.04 17.49 15.95
N ALA A 331 33.32 18.30 16.98
CA ALA A 331 32.52 19.48 17.30
C ALA A 331 32.57 20.54 16.19
N GLU A 332 33.75 20.82 15.63
CA GLU A 332 33.91 21.69 14.46
C GLU A 332 33.15 21.16 13.25
N ARG A 333 33.25 19.86 12.98
CA ARG A 333 32.52 19.21 11.88
C ARG A 333 31.01 19.34 12.05
N LEU A 334 30.50 19.10 13.26
CA LEU A 334 29.08 19.26 13.58
C LEU A 334 28.65 20.72 13.44
N PHE A 335 29.46 21.67 13.90
CA PHE A 335 29.21 23.10 13.74
C PHE A 335 29.00 23.47 12.26
N VAL A 336 29.89 23.04 11.38
CA VAL A 336 29.78 23.29 9.92
C VAL A 336 28.52 22.63 9.33
N LEU A 337 28.18 21.42 9.78
CA LEU A 337 26.95 20.75 9.34
C LEU A 337 25.68 21.51 9.76
N PHE A 338 25.64 22.02 10.99
CA PHE A 338 24.54 22.86 11.48
C PHE A 338 24.42 24.16 10.69
N GLU A 339 25.54 24.86 10.45
CA GLU A 339 25.52 26.08 9.64
C GLU A 339 25.03 25.82 8.21
N ARG A 340 25.50 24.73 7.58
CA ARG A 340 25.06 24.35 6.24
C ARG A 340 23.58 23.99 6.21
N ALA A 341 23.08 23.26 7.21
CA ALA A 341 21.67 22.91 7.32
C ALA A 341 20.79 24.15 7.52
N LYS A 342 21.25 25.12 8.32
CA LYS A 342 20.60 26.43 8.51
C LYS A 342 20.59 27.25 7.21
N ALA A 343 21.73 27.31 6.51
CA ALA A 343 21.85 28.03 5.23
C ALA A 343 20.93 27.44 4.14
N ASN A 344 20.72 26.12 4.15
CA ASN A 344 19.80 25.43 3.24
C ASN A 344 18.33 25.47 3.70
N GLY A 345 18.02 26.13 4.82
CA GLY A 345 16.66 26.27 5.33
C GLY A 345 16.03 24.97 5.87
N LEU A 346 16.84 23.94 6.15
CA LEU A 346 16.36 22.68 6.71
C LEU A 346 16.13 22.75 8.23
N LEU A 347 16.83 23.64 8.94
CA LEU A 347 16.73 23.81 10.40
C LEU A 347 16.59 25.30 10.74
N ASN A 348 15.55 25.64 11.50
CA ASN A 348 15.34 26.96 12.11
C ASN A 348 15.69 26.96 13.62
N VAL A 349 16.43 25.96 14.09
CA VAL A 349 16.84 25.83 15.48
C VAL A 349 18.19 26.53 15.66
N GLU A 350 18.35 27.32 16.72
CA GLU A 350 19.65 27.90 17.07
C GLU A 350 20.66 26.78 17.34
N ASN A 351 21.87 26.92 16.81
CA ASN A 351 22.91 25.91 17.01
C ASN A 351 23.17 25.80 18.52
N PRO A 352 23.12 24.59 19.13
CA PRO A 352 23.30 24.41 20.57
C PRO A 352 24.65 24.96 21.06
N VAL A 353 25.67 25.02 20.21
CA VAL A 353 26.95 25.67 20.49
C VAL A 353 26.79 27.18 20.62
N THR A 354 26.03 27.83 19.72
CA THR A 354 25.73 29.26 19.83
C THR A 354 24.80 29.58 21.00
N GLN A 355 23.87 28.69 21.33
CA GLN A 355 23.01 28.86 22.51
C GLN A 355 23.83 28.74 23.81
N ALA A 356 24.73 27.76 23.91
CA ALA A 356 25.63 27.62 25.07
C ALA A 356 26.60 28.81 25.21
N LEU A 357 27.04 29.40 24.09
CA LEU A 357 27.83 30.63 24.06
C LEU A 357 27.02 31.83 24.60
N HIS A 358 25.76 31.97 24.19
CA HIS A 358 24.84 33.00 24.68
C HIS A 358 24.45 32.81 26.16
N GLU A 359 24.36 31.57 26.63
CA GLU A 359 24.06 31.22 28.02
C GLU A 359 25.28 31.33 28.96
N GLY A 360 26.45 31.73 28.44
CA GLY A 360 27.67 31.93 29.22
C GLY A 360 28.24 30.64 29.83
N ARG A 361 27.94 29.48 29.23
CA ARG A 361 28.43 28.15 29.66
C ARG A 361 29.71 27.72 28.94
N PHE A 362 30.37 28.65 28.26
CA PHE A 362 31.67 28.43 27.62
C PHE A 362 32.77 28.76 28.64
N GLU A 363 33.59 27.77 28.97
CA GLU A 363 34.85 27.98 29.68
C GLU A 363 35.95 27.93 28.62
N GLU A 364 36.49 29.09 28.25
CA GLU A 364 37.69 29.16 27.40
C GLU A 364 38.84 28.58 28.22
N LEU A 365 39.38 27.43 27.78
CA LEU A 365 40.59 26.90 28.37
C LEU A 365 41.73 27.90 28.12
N PRO A 366 42.57 28.20 29.11
CA PRO A 366 43.74 29.03 28.88
C PRO A 366 44.63 28.35 27.83
N ASP A 367 45.07 29.13 26.85
CA ASP A 367 46.12 28.70 25.92
C ASP A 367 47.33 28.28 26.74
N ASP A 368 47.66 26.98 26.73
CA ASP A 368 48.98 26.49 27.19
C ASP A 368 50.04 26.92 26.16
N THR A 369 50.27 28.23 26.06
CA THR A 369 51.51 28.78 25.52
C THR A 369 52.41 29.14 26.68
N ASP A 370 53.08 28.13 27.24
CA ASP A 370 54.41 28.27 27.82
C ASP A 370 55.21 27.00 27.47
N SER A 371 55.66 26.98 26.21
CA SER A 371 56.81 26.17 25.82
C SER A 371 58.07 26.92 26.27
N ASP A 372 58.67 26.48 27.37
CA ASP A 372 60.08 26.75 27.70
C ASP A 372 60.93 25.49 27.49
#